data_AF-X0XH24-F1
#
_entry.id   AF-X0XH24-F1
#
_cell.length_a   1.000
_cell.length_b   1.000
_cell.length_c   1.000
_cell.angle_alpha   90.00
_cell.angle_beta   90.00
_cell.angle_gamma   90.00
#
_symmetry.space_group_name_H-M   'P 1'
#
loop_
_entity.id
_entity.type
_entity.pdbx_description
1 polymer ?
#
loop_
_entity_poly.entity_id
_entity_poly.type
_entity_poly.pdbx_seq_one_letter_code
_entity_poly.pdbx_strand_id
1 'polypeptide(L)'
;PERSRRAQDIDLEGLRGELDPTLHPRFDLLLEGPKGAPPLDDDRAEKALIEGALRLRQRKLQRLVEELRLLQADAEELGGAAIEEYGQVVDSYRSALWGISQALAARSFFGRREASLNWRLEIGGWKV
;
A
#
# COMPACT_ATOMS: atom_id res chain seq x y z
N PRO A 1 29.55 -1.84 -14.01
CA PRO A 1 29.72 -2.92 -13.02
C PRO A 1 29.86 -2.33 -11.60
N GLU A 2 28.73 -2.03 -10.92
CA GLU A 2 28.67 -1.74 -9.46
C GLU A 2 27.23 -1.40 -8.97
N ARG A 3 26.18 -2.08 -9.47
CA ARG A 3 24.80 -1.93 -8.94
C ARG A 3 24.26 -3.19 -8.24
N SER A 4 25.10 -4.18 -7.98
CA SER A 4 24.75 -5.42 -7.27
C SER A 4 25.25 -5.45 -5.82
N ARG A 5 25.18 -4.34 -5.08
CA ARG A 5 25.52 -4.34 -3.65
C ARG A 5 24.33 -3.88 -2.81
N ARG A 6 23.79 -4.88 -2.09
CA ARG A 6 22.74 -4.86 -1.08
C ARG A 6 21.31 -5.04 -1.59
N ALA A 7 21.05 -6.17 -2.26
CA ALA A 7 19.92 -6.96 -1.78
C ALA A 7 20.32 -7.34 -0.34
N GLN A 8 19.68 -6.72 0.65
CA GLN A 8 19.67 -7.33 1.98
C GLN A 8 18.96 -8.67 1.76
N ASP A 9 19.62 -9.79 2.03
CA ASP A 9 18.93 -11.08 2.12
C ASP A 9 17.84 -10.88 3.18
N ILE A 10 16.61 -10.72 2.72
CA ILE A 10 15.46 -10.68 3.60
C ILE A 10 15.36 -12.08 4.18
N ASP A 11 15.53 -12.21 5.48
CA ASP A 11 15.39 -13.48 6.18
C ASP A 11 13.90 -13.88 6.21
N LEU A 12 13.47 -14.55 5.15
CA LEU A 12 12.08 -15.00 4.97
C LEU A 12 11.70 -16.06 5.99
N GLU A 13 12.64 -16.89 6.43
CA GLU A 13 12.42 -17.90 7.46
C GLU A 13 12.29 -17.26 8.84
N GLY A 14 13.15 -16.28 9.15
CA GLY A 14 13.03 -15.45 10.35
C GLY A 14 11.67 -14.73 10.40
N LEU A 15 11.27 -14.09 9.30
CA LEU A 15 9.96 -13.43 9.20
C LEU A 15 8.82 -14.44 9.38
N ARG A 16 8.89 -15.61 8.75
CA ARG A 16 7.87 -16.66 8.90
C ARG A 16 7.77 -17.15 10.34
N GLY A 17 8.91 -17.26 11.04
CA GLY A 17 8.98 -17.65 12.45
C GLY A 17 8.34 -16.64 13.42
N GLU A 18 8.34 -15.35 13.06
CA GLU A 18 7.68 -14.28 13.84
C GLU A 18 6.17 -14.15 13.58
N LEU A 19 5.67 -14.72 12.47
CA LEU A 19 4.26 -14.68 12.13
C LEU A 19 3.44 -15.69 12.96
N ASP A 20 2.21 -15.30 13.29
CA ASP A 20 1.22 -16.21 13.85
C ASP A 20 1.05 -17.45 12.93
N PRO A 21 1.02 -18.68 13.47
CA PRO A 21 0.91 -19.90 12.66
C PRO A 21 -0.29 -19.94 11.71
N THR A 22 -1.38 -19.24 12.05
CA THR A 22 -2.57 -19.13 11.19
C THR A 22 -2.30 -18.36 9.90
N LEU A 23 -1.25 -17.53 9.86
CA LEU A 23 -0.83 -16.75 8.70
C LEU A 23 0.16 -17.49 7.80
N HIS A 24 0.80 -18.57 8.28
CA HIS A 24 1.80 -19.32 7.52
C HIS A 24 1.31 -19.79 6.14
N PRO A 25 0.11 -20.40 6.00
CA PRO A 25 -0.36 -20.84 4.70
C PRO A 25 -0.52 -19.69 3.69
N ARG A 26 -0.88 -18.49 4.19
CA ARG A 26 -1.06 -17.31 3.34
C ARG A 26 0.27 -16.65 2.99
N PHE A 27 1.24 -16.69 3.91
CA PHE A 27 2.61 -16.28 3.65
C PHE A 27 3.26 -17.16 2.57
N ASP A 28 3.15 -18.48 2.70
CA ASP A 28 3.69 -19.45 1.75
C ASP A 28 3.08 -19.24 0.34
N LEU A 29 1.76 -19.01 0.26
CA LEU A 29 1.08 -18.66 -1.00
C LEU A 29 1.57 -17.35 -1.65
N LEU A 30 1.98 -16.36 -0.85
CA LEU A 30 2.52 -15.11 -1.37
C LEU A 30 3.93 -15.29 -1.94
N LEU A 31 4.73 -16.20 -1.36
CA LEU A 31 6.06 -16.55 -1.87
C LEU A 31 6.00 -17.32 -3.19
N GLU A 32 5.03 -18.22 -3.34
CA GLU A 32 4.80 -18.92 -4.62
C GLU A 32 4.42 -17.96 -5.75
N GLY A 33 3.78 -16.84 -5.40
CA GLY A 33 3.28 -15.86 -6.35
C GLY A 33 2.13 -16.39 -7.22
N PRO A 34 1.52 -15.52 -8.03
CA PRO A 34 0.45 -15.92 -8.93
C PRO A 34 0.96 -16.87 -10.03
N LYS A 35 0.38 -18.07 -10.10
CA LYS A 35 0.72 -19.09 -11.11
C LYS A 35 0.53 -18.53 -12.53
N GLY A 36 1.57 -18.64 -13.35
CA GLY A 36 1.55 -18.22 -14.76
C GLY A 36 1.71 -16.71 -15.00
N ALA A 37 1.98 -15.92 -13.94
CA ALA A 37 2.30 -14.52 -14.13
C ALA A 37 3.74 -14.36 -14.65
N PRO A 38 3.97 -13.47 -15.63
CA PRO A 38 5.33 -13.12 -16.03
C PRO A 38 6.07 -12.49 -14.85
N PRO A 39 7.39 -12.71 -14.71
CA PRO A 39 8.18 -12.04 -13.70
C PRO A 39 8.01 -10.53 -13.82
N LEU A 40 7.77 -9.88 -12.68
CA LEU A 40 7.69 -8.42 -12.60
C LEU A 40 9.09 -7.86 -12.86
N ASP A 41 9.18 -6.95 -13.82
CA ASP A 41 10.33 -6.06 -13.97
C ASP A 41 10.49 -5.20 -12.71
N ASP A 42 11.73 -4.90 -12.33
CA ASP A 42 12.06 -4.23 -11.06
C ASP A 42 11.34 -2.87 -10.93
N ASP A 43 11.26 -2.10 -12.02
CA ASP A 43 10.55 -0.82 -12.05
C ASP A 43 9.04 -0.99 -11.81
N ARG A 44 8.46 -2.08 -12.31
CA ARG A 44 7.04 -2.41 -12.08
C ARG A 44 6.83 -2.93 -10.66
N ALA A 45 7.77 -3.70 -10.12
CA ALA A 45 7.74 -4.20 -8.75
C ALA A 45 7.82 -3.05 -7.73
N GLU A 46 8.76 -2.11 -7.91
CA GLU A 46 8.87 -0.91 -7.07
C GLU A 46 7.59 -0.08 -7.13
N LYS A 47 7.05 0.12 -8.34
CA LYS A 47 5.80 0.86 -8.52
C LYS A 47 4.64 0.21 -7.75
N ALA A 48 4.46 -1.09 -7.90
CA ALA A 48 3.41 -1.85 -7.25
C ALA A 48 3.56 -1.88 -5.72
N LEU A 49 4.79 -2.04 -5.21
CA LEU A 49 5.09 -2.05 -3.78
C LEU A 49 4.68 -0.74 -3.10
N ILE A 50 5.12 0.39 -3.66
CA ILE A 50 4.79 1.71 -3.11
C ILE A 50 3.27 1.95 -3.18
N GLU A 51 2.60 1.51 -4.24
CA GLU A 51 1.14 1.66 -4.35
C GLU A 51 0.41 0.83 -3.29
N GLY A 52 0.83 -0.43 -3.11
CA GLY A 52 0.32 -1.31 -2.06
C GLY A 52 0.52 -0.72 -0.66
N ALA A 53 1.71 -0.22 -0.37
CA ALA A 53 2.04 0.42 0.91
C ALA A 53 1.18 1.68 1.17
N LEU A 54 1.00 2.53 0.15
CA LEU A 54 0.15 3.72 0.26
C LEU A 54 -1.32 3.34 0.51
N ARG A 55 -1.85 2.33 -0.18
CA ARG A 55 -3.21 1.83 0.05
C ARG A 55 -3.40 1.22 1.44
N LEU A 56 -2.41 0.48 1.93
CA LEU A 56 -2.43 -0.07 3.28
C LEU A 56 -2.47 1.06 4.32
N ARG A 57 -1.62 2.07 4.14
CA ARG A 57 -1.58 3.26 5.01
C ARG A 57 -2.89 4.05 4.96
N GLN A 58 -3.49 4.18 3.78
CA GLN A 58 -4.80 4.81 3.61
C GLN A 58 -5.88 4.08 4.42
N ARG A 59 -5.98 2.76 4.30
CA ARG A 59 -6.96 1.95 5.05
C ARG A 59 -6.77 2.06 6.56
N LYS A 60 -5.52 2.04 7.03
CA LYS A 60 -5.20 2.21 8.46
C LYS A 60 -5.67 3.58 8.98
N LEU A 61 -5.36 4.65 8.25
CA LEU A 61 -5.75 6.00 8.65
C LEU A 61 -7.27 6.21 8.61
N GLN A 62 -7.98 5.63 7.63
CA GLN A 62 -9.44 5.67 7.57
C GLN A 62 -10.05 5.03 8.82
N ARG A 63 -9.58 3.83 9.19
CA ARG A 63 -10.02 3.14 10.40
C ARG A 63 -9.76 3.95 11.67
N LEU A 64 -8.56 4.53 11.81
CA LEU A 64 -8.23 5.35 12.97
C LEU A 64 -9.09 6.62 13.07
N VAL A 65 -9.44 7.24 11.94
CA VAL A 65 -10.35 8.39 11.92
C VAL A 65 -11.76 7.97 12.36
N GLU A 66 -12.24 6.80 11.93
CA GLU A 66 -13.54 6.26 12.36
C GLU A 66 -13.55 5.97 13.87
N GLU A 67 -12.51 5.31 14.38
CA GLU A 67 -12.35 5.02 15.82
C GLU A 67 -12.31 6.31 16.66
N LEU A 68 -11.55 7.32 16.24
CA LEU A 68 -11.48 8.60 16.95
C LEU A 68 -12.80 9.38 16.94
N ARG A 69 -13.58 9.29 15.86
CA ARG A 69 -14.91 9.93 15.80
C ARG A 69 -15.88 9.28 16.79
N LEU A 70 -15.80 7.96 16.97
CA LEU A 70 -16.60 7.27 17.99
C LEU A 70 -16.20 7.73 19.39
N LEU A 71 -14.89 7.77 19.69
CA LEU A 71 -14.38 8.26 20.98
C LEU A 71 -14.76 9.72 21.25
N GLN A 72 -14.78 10.56 20.21
CA GLN A 72 -15.21 11.95 20.34
C GLN A 72 -16.71 12.04 20.68
N ALA A 73 -17.57 11.24 20.03
CA ALA A 73 -18.99 11.20 20.33
C ALA A 73 -19.26 10.75 21.78
N ASP A 74 -18.52 9.73 22.25
CA ASP A 74 -18.59 9.27 23.64
C ASP A 74 -18.11 10.37 24.63
N ALA A 75 -17.05 11.11 24.28
CA ALA A 75 -16.53 12.19 25.10
C ALA A 75 -17.46 13.42 25.14
N GLU A 76 -18.17 13.71 24.05
CA GLU A 76 -19.20 14.75 23.97
C GLU A 76 -20.39 14.43 24.88
N GLU A 77 -20.84 13.17 24.92
CA GLU A 77 -21.91 12.70 25.82
C GLU A 77 -21.50 12.82 27.30
N LEU A 78 -20.22 12.61 27.60
CA LEU A 78 -19.68 12.66 28.96
C LEU A 78 -19.15 14.05 29.37
N GLY A 79 -19.17 15.05 28.48
CA GLY A 79 -18.68 16.41 28.74
C GLY A 79 -17.17 16.52 28.99
N GLY A 80 -16.38 15.61 28.40
CA GLY A 80 -14.95 15.48 28.66
C GLY A 80 -14.06 16.47 27.90
N ALA A 81 -12.94 16.88 28.53
CA ALA A 81 -11.94 17.77 27.92
C ALA A 81 -11.16 17.14 26.73
N ALA A 82 -11.29 15.83 26.51
CA ALA A 82 -10.59 15.11 25.45
C ALA A 82 -11.13 15.39 24.02
N ILE A 83 -12.25 16.10 23.89
CA ILE A 83 -12.89 16.40 22.60
C ILE A 83 -11.95 17.21 21.69
N GLU A 84 -11.29 18.24 22.22
CA GLU A 84 -10.36 19.07 21.44
C GLU A 84 -9.12 18.28 21.01
N GLU A 85 -8.60 17.41 21.88
CA GLU A 85 -7.44 16.56 21.59
C GLU A 85 -7.75 15.56 20.48
N TYR A 86 -8.89 14.86 20.55
CA TYR A 86 -9.33 13.95 19.49
C TYR A 86 -9.61 14.67 18.17
N GLY A 87 -10.18 15.88 18.23
CA GLY A 87 -10.38 16.73 17.05
C GLY A 87 -9.07 17.05 16.31
N GLN A 88 -8.04 17.46 17.04
CA GLN A 88 -6.72 17.73 16.46
C GLN A 88 -6.08 16.49 15.82
N VAL A 89 -6.20 15.32 16.46
CA VAL A 89 -5.68 14.07 15.91
C VAL A 89 -6.44 13.67 14.64
N VAL A 90 -7.77 13.79 14.63
CA VAL A 90 -8.61 13.54 13.44
C VAL A 90 -8.19 14.41 12.26
N ASP A 91 -7.96 15.70 12.49
CA ASP A 91 -7.54 16.62 11.43
C ASP A 91 -6.15 16.29 10.90
N SER A 92 -5.20 15.91 11.78
CA SER A 92 -3.87 15.44 11.34
C SER A 92 -3.95 14.21 10.42
N TYR A 93 -4.85 13.27 10.73
CA TYR A 93 -5.04 12.06 9.93
C TYR A 93 -5.77 12.34 8.62
N ARG A 94 -6.68 13.30 8.59
CA ARG A 94 -7.31 13.77 7.34
C ARG A 94 -6.30 14.43 6.41
N SER A 95 -5.40 15.27 6.93
CA SER A 95 -4.30 15.84 6.14
C SER A 95 -3.39 14.75 5.57
N ALA A 96 -3.05 13.74 6.38
CA ALA A 96 -2.27 12.60 5.90
C ALA A 96 -2.99 11.78 4.82
N LEU A 97 -4.30 11.56 4.97
CA LEU A 97 -5.14 10.89 3.97
C LEU A 97 -5.20 11.65 2.65
N TRP A 98 -5.28 12.98 2.72
CA TRP A 98 -5.27 13.81 1.53
C TRP A 98 -3.94 13.71 0.78
N GLY A 99 -2.81 13.76 1.50
CA GLY A 99 -1.48 13.56 0.91
C GLY A 99 -1.33 12.18 0.26
N ILE A 100 -1.81 11.11 0.90
CA ILE A 100 -1.79 9.76 0.30
C ILE A 100 -2.68 9.69 -0.94
N SER A 101 -3.85 10.31 -0.91
CA SER A 101 -4.77 10.35 -2.05
C SER A 101 -4.14 11.07 -3.26
N GLN A 102 -3.43 12.17 -3.03
CA GLN A 102 -2.66 12.86 -4.06
C GLN A 102 -1.52 12.00 -4.61
N ALA A 103 -0.74 11.34 -3.74
CA ALA A 103 0.34 10.45 -4.15
C ALA A 103 -0.17 9.29 -5.02
N LEU A 104 -1.32 8.68 -4.65
CA LEU A 104 -1.98 7.65 -5.44
C LEU A 104 -2.52 8.18 -6.77
N ALA A 105 -3.13 9.37 -6.78
CA ALA A 105 -3.66 9.99 -7.98
C ALA A 105 -2.56 10.33 -8.99
N ALA A 106 -1.44 10.90 -8.53
CA ALA A 106 -0.27 11.18 -9.35
C ALA A 106 0.22 9.90 -10.04
N ARG A 107 0.38 8.81 -9.29
CA ARG A 107 0.86 7.52 -9.81
C ARG A 107 -0.14 6.83 -10.76
N SER A 108 -1.44 6.96 -10.48
CA SER A 108 -2.50 6.43 -11.36
C SER A 108 -2.57 7.16 -12.70
N PHE A 109 -2.24 8.45 -12.74
CA PHE A 109 -2.19 9.22 -13.98
C PHE A 109 -1.02 8.77 -14.89
N PHE A 110 0.15 8.48 -14.31
CA PHE A 110 1.30 7.96 -15.04
C PHE A 110 1.12 6.49 -15.49
N GLY A 111 0.56 5.62 -14.64
CA GLY A 111 0.29 4.22 -14.98
C GLY A 111 -0.69 4.03 -16.15
N ARG A 112 -1.71 4.91 -16.27
CA ARG A 112 -2.64 4.88 -17.42
C ARG A 112 -1.99 5.30 -18.74
N ARG A 113 -0.94 6.13 -18.70
CA ARG A 113 -0.19 6.57 -19.90
C ARG A 113 0.80 5.50 -20.37
N GLU A 114 1.43 4.77 -19.45
CA GLU A 114 2.28 3.61 -19.78
C GLU A 114 1.47 2.42 -20.31
N ALA A 115 0.34 2.08 -19.68
CA ALA A 115 -0.54 1.01 -20.17
C ALA A 115 -1.10 1.33 -21.57
N SER A 116 -1.35 2.61 -21.86
CA SER A 116 -1.82 3.05 -23.18
C SER A 116 -0.77 3.04 -24.30
N LEU A 117 0.51 3.05 -23.93
CA LEU A 117 1.62 2.90 -24.87
C LEU A 117 1.99 1.42 -25.07
N ASN A 118 1.87 0.60 -24.03
CA ASN A 118 2.20 -0.83 -24.11
C ASN A 118 1.22 -1.62 -24.99
N TRP A 119 -0.10 -1.32 -24.94
CA TRP A 119 -1.06 -1.97 -25.85
C TRP A 119 -0.82 -1.61 -27.32
N ARG A 120 -0.29 -0.42 -27.63
CA ARG A 120 0.03 -0.04 -29.02
C ARG A 120 1.24 -0.78 -29.58
N LEU A 121 2.18 -1.18 -28.74
CA LEU A 121 3.35 -1.95 -29.15
C LEU A 121 3.04 -3.45 -29.30
N GLU A 122 2.11 -3.99 -28.53
CA GLU A 122 1.69 -5.40 -28.63
C GLU A 122 0.79 -5.69 -29.84
N ILE A 123 0.00 -4.73 -30.32
CA ILE A 123 -0.89 -4.92 -31.49
C ILE A 123 -0.16 -4.68 -32.84
N GLY A 124 0.99 -4.00 -32.84
CA GLY A 124 1.79 -3.72 -34.04
C GLY A 124 2.68 -4.86 -34.54
N GLY A 125 2.69 -6.01 -33.84
CA GLY A 125 3.61 -7.13 -34.05
C GLY A 125 3.08 -8.29 -34.91
N TRP A 126 2.10 -8.08 -35.78
CA TRP A 126 1.68 -9.10 -36.76
C TRP A 126 2.33 -8.81 -38.11
N LYS A 127 3.50 -9.42 -38.36
CA LYS A 127 4.00 -9.63 -39.72
C LYS A 127 3.50 -10.99 -40.21
N VAL A 128 2.62 -10.98 -41.21
CA VAL A 128 2.53 -12.04 -42.23
C VAL A 128 3.54 -11.71 -43.31
#